data_AF-A0A497KWS9-F1
#
_entry.id   AF-A0A497KWS9-F1
#
_cell.length_a   1.000
_cell.length_b   1.000
_cell.length_c   1.000
_cell.angle_alpha   90.00
_cell.angle_beta   90.00
_cell.angle_gamma   90.00
#
_symmetry.space_group_name_H-M   'P 1'
#
loop_
_entity.id
_entity.type
_entity.pdbx_description
1 polymer ?
#
loop_
_entity_poly.entity_id
_entity_poly.type
_entity_poly.pdbx_seq_one_letter_code
_entity_poly.pdbx_strand_id
1 'polypeptide(L)'
;MELKTASLVFLAAVLLSLLVLKASWAISDRNIMALLPLPDVRRPVDICYGDGSIWILDAGGKSVIELDSSSREVSGEFAMPSSLMTGRGSISLSGFRPTELLWAYGKLWVAGNGLHGAVLLFLDPSNGTWGAVEVPNAILYSYGPVVGGWCLARGGGRVWTLVGTTAGALVVEVDPHALAVVGYSASLPGGADICYGAGALLILYAYVKVTPYGIAEVTRLYSYDPEEGRLSYFTSREGTSTIMFARGGLLYIGHTPPRGQSYVLVFDIKARSYIKTLETVPGAFSPINDLLVDSHGDVWFSEAGYFGVCGGR
;
A
#
# COMPACT_ATOMS: atom_id res chain seq x y z
N MET A 1 38.13 34.01 -36.25
CA MET A 1 37.30 32.80 -36.12
C MET A 1 36.92 32.53 -34.66
N GLU A 2 37.78 32.90 -33.69
CA GLU A 2 37.60 32.61 -32.26
C GLU A 2 36.47 33.37 -31.55
N LEU A 3 36.15 34.61 -31.98
CA LEU A 3 35.10 35.40 -31.35
C LEU A 3 33.70 34.75 -31.47
N LYS A 4 33.43 34.07 -32.60
CA LYS A 4 32.13 33.42 -32.85
C LYS A 4 31.94 32.17 -32.00
N THR A 5 33.01 31.41 -31.78
CA THR A 5 33.01 30.20 -30.94
C THR A 5 32.81 30.56 -29.47
N ALA A 6 33.48 31.62 -28.99
CA ALA A 6 33.31 32.11 -27.62
C ALA A 6 31.86 32.58 -27.34
N SER A 7 31.24 33.30 -28.28
CA SER A 7 29.83 33.72 -28.14
C SER A 7 28.86 32.54 -28.12
N LEU A 8 29.12 31.48 -28.90
CA LEU A 8 28.26 30.29 -28.94
C LEU A 8 28.32 29.50 -27.62
N VAL A 9 29.53 29.34 -27.06
CA VAL A 9 29.74 28.66 -25.77
C VAL A 9 29.08 29.43 -24.63
N PHE A 10 29.18 30.76 -24.65
CA PHE A 10 28.53 31.60 -23.64
C PHE A 10 27.00 31.49 -23.72
N LEU A 11 26.43 31.50 -24.93
CA LEU A 11 24.99 31.34 -25.12
C LEU A 11 24.49 29.95 -24.67
N ALA A 12 25.25 28.90 -24.98
CA ALA A 12 24.94 27.54 -24.53
C ALA A 12 25.01 27.41 -23.01
N ALA A 13 26.02 28.00 -22.36
CA ALA A 13 26.14 27.99 -20.90
C ALA A 13 24.99 28.75 -20.22
N VAL A 14 24.56 29.89 -20.78
CA VAL A 14 23.41 30.66 -20.28
C VAL A 14 22.10 29.88 -20.42
N LEU A 15 21.88 29.22 -21.57
CA LEU A 15 20.71 28.36 -21.80
C LEU A 15 20.69 27.16 -20.85
N LEU A 16 21.84 26.52 -20.64
CA LEU A 16 21.97 25.40 -19.69
C LEU A 16 21.71 25.86 -18.26
N SER A 17 22.23 27.03 -17.88
CA SER A 17 22.02 27.63 -16.55
C SER A 17 20.55 27.99 -16.33
N LEU A 18 19.87 28.52 -17.35
CA LEU A 18 18.43 28.80 -17.31
C LEU A 18 17.57 27.53 -17.25
N LEU A 19 17.99 26.45 -17.92
CA LEU A 19 17.32 25.16 -17.84
C LEU A 19 17.51 24.51 -16.46
N VAL A 20 18.72 24.57 -15.89
CA VAL A 20 19.00 24.11 -14.54
C VAL A 20 18.26 24.95 -13.50
N LEU A 21 18.16 26.28 -13.70
CA LEU A 21 17.32 27.12 -12.85
C LEU A 21 15.85 26.71 -12.99
N LYS A 22 15.29 26.63 -14.20
CA LYS A 22 13.88 26.21 -14.37
C LYS A 22 13.58 24.84 -13.78
N ALA A 23 14.51 23.88 -13.91
CA ALA A 23 14.40 22.57 -13.25
C ALA A 23 14.48 22.70 -11.73
N SER A 24 15.43 23.49 -11.20
CA SER A 24 15.57 23.77 -9.77
C SER A 24 14.33 24.47 -9.19
N TRP A 25 13.70 25.37 -9.93
CA TRP A 25 12.45 26.04 -9.54
C TRP A 25 11.24 25.10 -9.63
N ALA A 26 11.17 24.25 -10.65
CA ALA A 26 10.15 23.19 -10.74
C ALA A 26 10.28 22.13 -9.63
N ILE A 27 11.51 21.85 -9.17
CA ILE A 27 11.80 20.98 -8.02
C ILE A 27 11.55 21.71 -6.69
N SER A 28 11.85 23.01 -6.61
CA SER A 28 11.69 23.85 -5.42
C SER A 28 10.22 24.13 -5.09
N ASP A 29 9.42 24.52 -6.08
CA ASP A 29 8.00 24.84 -5.87
C ASP A 29 7.14 23.58 -5.63
N ARG A 30 7.62 22.40 -6.05
CA ARG A 30 6.99 21.10 -5.71
C ARG A 30 7.42 20.53 -4.36
N ASN A 31 8.45 21.10 -3.72
CA ASN A 31 9.00 20.61 -2.45
C ASN A 31 8.73 21.53 -1.25
N ILE A 32 7.77 22.46 -1.32
CA ILE A 32 7.17 22.99 -0.09
C ILE A 32 6.27 21.89 0.49
N MET A 33 6.90 20.90 1.12
CA MET A 33 6.23 20.07 2.11
C MET A 33 5.80 21.03 3.22
N ALA A 34 4.53 21.44 3.18
CA ALA A 34 3.90 22.00 4.36
C ALA A 34 3.94 20.86 5.39
N LEU A 35 4.91 20.92 6.31
CA LEU A 35 4.94 20.04 7.46
C LEU A 35 3.68 20.37 8.25
N LEU A 36 2.78 19.39 8.37
CA LEU A 36 1.70 19.46 9.36
C LEU A 36 2.30 18.91 10.67
N PRO A 37 2.75 19.75 11.62
CA PRO A 37 3.24 19.26 12.89
C PRO A 37 2.08 18.60 13.63
N LEU A 38 2.12 17.28 13.70
CA LEU A 38 1.25 16.50 14.58
C LEU A 38 1.89 16.47 15.99
N PRO A 39 1.11 16.59 17.09
CA PRO A 39 1.65 16.51 18.46
C PRO A 39 2.56 15.29 18.70
N ASP A 40 3.54 15.36 19.60
CA ASP A 40 4.60 14.33 19.82
C ASP A 40 4.08 12.90 20.12
N VAL A 41 2.81 12.73 20.48
CA VAL A 41 2.15 11.43 20.73
C VAL A 41 1.66 10.76 19.44
N ARG A 42 1.67 11.50 18.32
CA ARG A 42 1.15 11.07 17.03
C ARG A 42 2.19 10.22 16.31
N ARG A 43 1.72 9.16 15.68
CA ARG A 43 2.50 8.25 14.85
C ARG A 43 1.67 7.92 13.61
N PRO A 44 1.63 8.81 12.60
CA PRO A 44 1.02 8.48 11.32
C PRO A 44 1.73 7.27 10.72
N VAL A 45 0.97 6.25 10.34
CA VAL A 45 1.50 5.00 9.76
C VAL A 45 0.99 4.73 8.36
N ASP A 46 -0.16 5.31 7.98
CA ASP A 46 -0.73 5.14 6.66
C ASP A 46 -1.62 6.32 6.26
N ILE A 47 -1.89 6.47 4.97
CA ILE A 47 -2.68 7.53 4.38
C ILE A 47 -3.49 7.00 3.19
N CYS A 48 -4.73 7.43 3.03
CA CYS A 48 -5.50 7.15 1.82
C CYS A 48 -6.35 8.35 1.40
N TYR A 49 -6.82 8.33 0.15
CA TYR A 49 -7.74 9.33 -0.38
C TYR A 49 -9.13 8.74 -0.60
N GLY A 50 -10.15 9.46 -0.16
CA GLY A 50 -11.52 8.98 -0.16
C GLY A 50 -12.53 10.06 0.14
N ASP A 51 -13.67 10.05 -0.54
CA ASP A 51 -14.75 11.02 -0.33
C ASP A 51 -14.36 12.50 -0.53
N GLY A 52 -13.30 12.77 -1.28
CA GLY A 52 -12.77 14.13 -1.42
C GLY A 52 -11.77 14.54 -0.33
N SER A 53 -11.61 13.74 0.71
CA SER A 53 -10.72 13.99 1.84
C SER A 53 -9.45 13.13 1.78
N ILE A 54 -8.41 13.62 2.46
CA ILE A 54 -7.21 12.85 2.77
C ILE A 54 -7.40 12.28 4.18
N TRP A 55 -7.21 10.98 4.33
CA TRP A 55 -7.39 10.27 5.60
C TRP A 55 -6.05 9.76 6.08
N ILE A 56 -5.69 10.07 7.32
CA ILE A 56 -4.44 9.65 7.93
C ILE A 56 -4.74 8.71 9.08
N LEU A 57 -4.07 7.56 9.09
CA LEU A 57 -4.10 6.62 10.19
C LEU A 57 -2.98 6.95 11.19
N ASP A 58 -3.38 7.36 12.38
CA ASP A 58 -2.47 7.64 13.49
C ASP A 58 -2.48 6.49 14.49
N ALA A 59 -1.43 5.66 14.44
CA ALA A 59 -1.28 4.52 15.34
C ALA A 59 -0.91 4.93 16.77
N GLY A 60 -0.32 6.12 16.95
CA GLY A 60 0.09 6.63 18.26
C GLY A 60 -1.10 7.10 19.08
N GLY A 61 -1.95 7.94 18.47
CA GLY A 61 -3.23 8.37 19.03
C GLY A 61 -4.37 7.37 18.88
N LYS A 62 -4.16 6.25 18.16
CA LYS A 62 -5.20 5.27 17.78
C LYS A 62 -6.43 5.97 17.21
N SER A 63 -6.22 6.78 16.19
CA SER A 63 -7.27 7.59 15.57
C SER A 63 -7.12 7.63 14.06
N VAL A 64 -8.19 8.04 13.39
CA VAL A 64 -8.14 8.45 11.99
C VAL A 64 -8.37 9.95 11.93
N ILE A 65 -7.50 10.65 11.22
CA ILE A 65 -7.55 12.09 11.04
C ILE A 65 -8.04 12.35 9.62
N GLU A 66 -9.05 13.20 9.50
CA GLU A 66 -9.54 13.70 8.23
C GLU A 66 -8.91 15.06 7.95
N LEU A 67 -8.35 15.18 6.75
CA LEU A 67 -7.84 16.43 6.21
C LEU A 67 -8.66 16.83 5.00
N ASP A 68 -9.12 18.08 4.98
CA ASP A 68 -9.68 18.67 3.77
C ASP A 68 -8.59 18.77 2.71
N SER A 69 -8.82 18.17 1.54
CA SER A 69 -7.80 18.10 0.50
C SER A 69 -7.49 19.45 -0.15
N SER A 70 -8.39 20.44 -0.04
CA SER A 70 -8.26 21.77 -0.63
C SER A 70 -7.55 22.76 0.29
N SER A 71 -7.94 22.81 1.56
CA SER A 71 -7.37 23.71 2.58
C SER A 71 -6.17 23.10 3.29
N ARG A 72 -6.04 21.77 3.28
CA ARG A 72 -5.05 20.99 4.06
C ARG A 72 -5.21 21.14 5.57
N GLU A 73 -6.38 21.58 6.03
CA GLU A 73 -6.71 21.68 7.44
C GLU A 73 -7.36 20.40 7.95
N VAL A 74 -7.22 20.14 9.26
CA VAL A 74 -7.91 19.03 9.93
C VAL A 74 -9.39 19.34 10.00
N SER A 75 -10.20 18.56 9.29
CA SER A 75 -11.67 18.67 9.30
C SER A 75 -12.32 17.75 10.34
N GLY A 76 -11.63 16.67 10.72
CA GLY A 76 -12.17 15.68 11.66
C GLY A 76 -11.11 14.82 12.32
N GLU A 77 -11.43 14.32 13.50
CA GLU A 77 -10.63 13.31 14.20
C GLU A 77 -11.54 12.25 14.82
N PHE A 78 -11.25 10.99 14.51
CA PHE A 78 -12.07 9.85 14.87
C PHE A 78 -11.23 8.88 15.71
N ALA A 79 -11.32 9.02 17.03
CA ALA A 79 -10.63 8.12 17.96
C ALA A 79 -11.22 6.71 17.90
N MET A 80 -10.37 5.69 17.84
CA MET A 80 -10.79 4.31 18.01
C MET A 80 -11.23 4.10 19.47
N PRO A 81 -12.36 3.43 19.71
CA PRO A 81 -12.79 3.14 21.07
C PRO A 81 -11.83 2.15 21.75
N SER A 82 -11.87 2.06 23.08
CA SER A 82 -11.09 1.06 23.81
C SER A 82 -11.64 -0.36 23.63
N SER A 83 -12.92 -0.48 23.30
CA SER A 83 -13.60 -1.74 22.98
C SER A 83 -14.77 -1.50 22.03
N LEU A 84 -15.14 -2.54 21.28
CA LEU A 84 -16.30 -2.54 20.39
C LEU A 84 -17.29 -3.62 20.81
N MET A 85 -18.56 -3.26 20.89
CA MET A 85 -19.63 -4.25 21.07
C MET A 85 -20.01 -4.82 19.71
N THR A 86 -20.02 -6.14 19.63
CA THR A 86 -20.37 -6.90 18.44
C THR A 86 -21.43 -7.94 18.76
N GLY A 87 -21.92 -8.66 17.75
CA GLY A 87 -22.94 -9.69 17.94
C GLY A 87 -22.50 -10.83 18.86
N ARG A 88 -21.19 -11.05 19.02
CA ARG A 88 -20.60 -12.12 19.85
C ARG A 88 -20.02 -11.65 21.18
N GLY A 89 -20.04 -10.35 21.47
CA GLY A 89 -19.55 -9.82 22.74
C GLY A 89 -18.75 -8.54 22.57
N SER A 90 -17.82 -8.30 23.48
CA SER A 90 -16.94 -7.13 23.43
C SER A 90 -15.58 -7.52 22.88
N ILE A 91 -15.12 -6.80 21.85
CA ILE A 91 -13.77 -6.89 21.30
C ILE A 91 -12.93 -5.79 21.96
N SER A 92 -11.87 -6.17 22.66
CA SER A 92 -10.91 -5.21 23.24
C SER A 92 -9.93 -4.71 22.18
N LEU A 93 -9.70 -3.40 22.13
CA LEU A 93 -8.74 -2.75 21.22
C LEU A 93 -7.46 -2.28 21.95
N SER A 94 -7.26 -2.69 23.21
CA SER A 94 -6.09 -2.30 24.00
C SER A 94 -4.77 -2.76 23.34
N GLY A 95 -4.73 -4.00 22.85
CA GLY A 95 -3.59 -4.60 22.16
C GLY A 95 -3.51 -4.28 20.66
N PHE A 96 -4.55 -3.68 20.09
CA PHE A 96 -4.62 -3.41 18.66
C PHE A 96 -3.61 -2.33 18.24
N ARG A 97 -2.86 -2.63 17.18
CA ARG A 97 -1.87 -1.75 16.54
C ARG A 97 -2.27 -1.60 15.07
N PRO A 98 -2.94 -0.51 14.71
CA PRO A 98 -3.33 -0.29 13.32
C PRO A 98 -2.08 -0.05 12.48
N THR A 99 -2.07 -0.58 11.27
CA THR A 99 -0.93 -0.49 10.34
C THR A 99 -1.33 -0.01 8.96
N GLU A 100 -2.58 -0.23 8.56
CA GLU A 100 -3.03 0.07 7.20
C GLU A 100 -4.47 0.57 7.19
N LEU A 101 -4.78 1.47 6.26
CA LEU A 101 -6.00 2.21 6.08
C LEU A 101 -6.39 2.23 4.60
N LEU A 102 -7.63 1.82 4.32
CA LEU A 102 -8.15 1.78 2.97
C LEU A 102 -9.52 2.45 2.88
N TRP A 103 -9.65 3.42 1.98
CA TRP A 103 -10.97 3.93 1.59
C TRP A 103 -11.65 2.97 0.59
N ALA A 104 -12.72 2.31 1.04
CA ALA A 104 -13.48 1.42 0.19
C ALA A 104 -14.98 1.46 0.49
N TYR A 105 -15.78 1.63 -0.57
CA TYR A 105 -17.23 1.49 -0.53
C TYR A 105 -17.93 2.41 0.50
N GLY A 106 -17.44 3.66 0.62
CA GLY A 106 -18.01 4.67 1.53
C GLY A 106 -17.58 4.51 2.99
N LYS A 107 -16.58 3.66 3.27
CA LYS A 107 -16.03 3.44 4.61
C LYS A 107 -14.52 3.45 4.57
N LEU A 108 -13.93 3.75 5.72
CA LEU A 108 -12.53 3.51 5.99
C LEU A 108 -12.37 2.15 6.63
N TRP A 109 -11.47 1.34 6.09
CA TRP A 109 -11.13 0.02 6.58
C TRP A 109 -9.76 0.08 7.22
N VAL A 110 -9.62 -0.52 8.40
CA VAL A 110 -8.37 -0.51 9.15
C VAL A 110 -7.94 -1.94 9.43
N ALA A 111 -6.71 -2.26 8.99
CA ALA A 111 -6.01 -3.48 9.30
C ALA A 111 -4.89 -3.20 10.31
N GLY A 112 -4.46 -4.27 10.98
CA GLY A 112 -3.45 -4.16 12.01
C GLY A 112 -3.33 -5.41 12.86
N ASN A 113 -2.29 -5.40 13.68
CA ASN A 113 -1.94 -6.53 14.52
C ASN A 113 -2.62 -6.44 15.88
N GLY A 114 -2.94 -7.60 16.47
CA GLY A 114 -3.49 -7.67 17.82
C GLY A 114 -4.99 -7.37 17.90
N LEU A 115 -5.71 -7.49 16.77
CA LEU A 115 -7.17 -7.42 16.74
C LEU A 115 -7.76 -8.80 17.02
N HIS A 116 -7.96 -9.14 18.29
CA HIS A 116 -8.47 -10.45 18.67
C HIS A 116 -9.98 -10.56 18.41
N GLY A 117 -10.41 -11.57 17.65
CA GLY A 117 -11.84 -11.86 17.42
C GLY A 117 -12.48 -11.12 16.25
N ALA A 118 -11.74 -10.22 15.59
CA ALA A 118 -12.14 -9.58 14.34
C ALA A 118 -11.02 -9.69 13.28
N VAL A 119 -11.41 -9.61 12.01
CA VAL A 119 -10.47 -9.57 10.89
C VAL A 119 -10.08 -8.12 10.55
N LEU A 120 -11.03 -7.18 10.62
CA LEU A 120 -10.82 -5.77 10.27
C LEU A 120 -11.66 -4.87 11.19
N LEU A 121 -11.23 -3.62 11.34
CA LEU A 121 -12.09 -2.53 11.80
C LEU A 121 -12.58 -1.73 10.60
N PHE A 122 -13.70 -1.04 10.78
CA PHE A 122 -14.14 -0.01 9.86
C PHE A 122 -14.67 1.21 10.59
N LEU A 123 -14.51 2.37 9.98
CA LEU A 123 -15.09 3.64 10.37
C LEU A 123 -16.10 4.06 9.30
N ASP A 124 -17.32 4.36 9.74
CA ASP A 124 -18.29 5.11 8.94
C ASP A 124 -18.08 6.61 9.20
N PRO A 125 -17.50 7.35 8.24
CA PRO A 125 -17.18 8.76 8.44
C PRO A 125 -18.43 9.64 8.53
N SER A 126 -19.57 9.20 7.96
CA SER A 126 -20.80 10.00 7.93
C SER A 126 -21.40 10.26 9.32
N ASN A 127 -21.09 9.39 10.28
CA ASN A 127 -21.58 9.46 11.65
C ASN A 127 -20.48 9.19 12.70
N GLY A 128 -19.23 9.01 12.27
CA GLY A 128 -18.08 8.72 13.13
C GLY A 128 -18.14 7.37 13.84
N THR A 129 -18.98 6.43 13.39
CA THR A 129 -19.16 5.15 14.09
C THR A 129 -18.11 4.12 13.69
N TRP A 130 -17.53 3.49 14.71
CA TRP A 130 -16.62 2.37 14.54
C TRP A 130 -17.37 1.04 14.61
N GLY A 131 -16.96 0.10 13.78
CA GLY A 131 -17.38 -1.29 13.84
C GLY A 131 -16.23 -2.24 13.53
N ALA A 132 -16.51 -3.53 13.67
CA ALA A 132 -15.55 -4.60 13.43
C ALA A 132 -16.19 -5.70 12.60
N VAL A 133 -15.41 -6.29 11.70
CA VAL A 133 -15.81 -7.50 10.99
C VAL A 133 -15.33 -8.69 11.80
N GLU A 134 -16.27 -9.40 12.41
CA GLU A 134 -15.97 -10.55 13.26
C GLU A 134 -15.39 -11.73 12.47
N VAL A 135 -14.59 -12.54 13.15
CA VAL A 135 -14.08 -13.80 12.58
C VAL A 135 -15.21 -14.85 12.58
N PRO A 136 -15.57 -15.45 11.42
CA PRO A 136 -16.53 -16.56 11.36
C PRO A 136 -16.11 -17.76 12.23
N ASN A 137 -17.10 -18.43 12.82
CA ASN A 137 -16.87 -19.68 13.58
C ASN A 137 -16.17 -20.75 12.73
N ALA A 138 -16.47 -20.81 11.43
CA ALA A 138 -15.83 -21.74 10.51
C ALA A 138 -14.30 -21.54 10.43
N ILE A 139 -13.83 -20.29 10.47
CA ILE A 139 -12.39 -19.98 10.53
C ILE A 139 -11.84 -20.36 11.90
N LEU A 140 -12.49 -19.92 12.98
CA LEU A 140 -12.01 -20.17 14.35
C LEU A 140 -11.84 -21.66 14.66
N TYR A 141 -12.81 -22.49 14.27
CA TYR A 141 -12.78 -23.93 14.56
C TYR A 141 -11.80 -24.69 13.67
N SER A 142 -11.56 -24.23 12.44
CA SER A 142 -10.72 -24.96 11.48
C SER A 142 -9.26 -24.53 11.51
N TYR A 143 -8.98 -23.26 11.82
CA TYR A 143 -7.65 -22.66 11.71
C TYR A 143 -7.16 -22.00 13.01
N GLY A 144 -8.01 -21.97 14.04
CA GLY A 144 -7.68 -21.41 15.35
C GLY A 144 -7.89 -19.89 15.45
N PRO A 145 -7.36 -19.25 16.50
CA PRO A 145 -7.55 -17.83 16.74
C PRO A 145 -6.92 -16.96 15.64
N VAL A 146 -7.58 -15.83 15.35
CA VAL A 146 -7.14 -14.79 14.42
C VAL A 146 -6.85 -13.51 15.19
N VAL A 147 -5.82 -12.79 14.76
CA VAL A 147 -5.30 -11.57 15.41
C VAL A 147 -5.33 -10.34 14.49
N GLY A 148 -6.40 -10.22 13.70
CA GLY A 148 -6.56 -9.21 12.67
C GLY A 148 -5.92 -9.59 11.34
N GLY A 149 -6.34 -8.88 10.31
CA GLY A 149 -5.64 -8.83 9.04
C GLY A 149 -4.53 -7.80 9.06
N TRP A 150 -3.49 -8.00 8.25
CA TRP A 150 -2.32 -7.12 8.21
C TRP A 150 -2.17 -6.31 6.92
N CYS A 151 -2.96 -6.61 5.89
CA CYS A 151 -2.98 -5.85 4.64
C CYS A 151 -4.38 -5.72 4.04
N LEU A 152 -4.58 -4.75 3.15
CA LEU A 152 -5.88 -4.41 2.59
C LEU A 152 -5.81 -4.26 1.07
N ALA A 153 -6.84 -4.77 0.39
CA ALA A 153 -7.08 -4.42 -1.01
C ALA A 153 -8.57 -4.19 -1.30
N ARG A 154 -8.85 -3.23 -2.16
CA ARG A 154 -10.19 -2.96 -2.69
C ARG A 154 -10.32 -3.52 -4.10
N GLY A 155 -11.36 -4.32 -4.35
CA GLY A 155 -11.74 -4.66 -5.72
C GLY A 155 -12.73 -5.81 -5.82
N GLY A 156 -13.35 -5.98 -6.99
CA GLY A 156 -14.37 -7.01 -7.21
C GLY A 156 -15.66 -6.80 -6.38
N GLY A 157 -15.88 -5.59 -5.86
CA GLY A 157 -17.00 -5.31 -4.94
C GLY A 157 -16.73 -5.75 -3.49
N ARG A 158 -15.47 -6.00 -3.14
CA ARG A 158 -15.04 -6.56 -1.86
C ARG A 158 -13.85 -5.82 -1.28
N VAL A 159 -13.70 -5.97 0.03
CA VAL A 159 -12.46 -5.68 0.75
C VAL A 159 -11.76 -6.99 1.03
N TRP A 160 -10.49 -7.06 0.69
CA TRP A 160 -9.65 -8.23 0.84
C TRP A 160 -8.64 -7.98 1.93
N THR A 161 -8.31 -9.02 2.70
CA THR A 161 -7.23 -8.96 3.67
C THR A 161 -6.57 -10.33 3.83
N LEU A 162 -5.31 -10.33 4.23
CA LEU A 162 -4.62 -11.54 4.70
C LEU A 162 -4.71 -11.62 6.22
N VAL A 163 -5.13 -12.77 6.73
CA VAL A 163 -5.20 -13.02 8.18
C VAL A 163 -4.30 -14.18 8.58
N GLY A 164 -3.74 -14.07 9.78
CA GLY A 164 -2.82 -15.06 10.34
C GLY A 164 -3.58 -16.01 11.24
N THR A 165 -3.30 -17.30 11.10
CA THR A 165 -3.91 -18.37 11.87
C THR A 165 -2.85 -19.32 12.38
N THR A 166 -3.24 -20.25 13.26
CA THR A 166 -2.32 -21.29 13.74
C THR A 166 -1.92 -22.29 12.65
N ALA A 167 -2.68 -22.37 11.56
CA ALA A 167 -2.46 -23.27 10.44
C ALA A 167 -1.82 -22.59 9.21
N GLY A 168 -1.55 -21.28 9.28
CA GLY A 168 -0.99 -20.50 8.17
C GLY A 168 -1.78 -19.22 7.90
N ALA A 169 -1.63 -18.68 6.70
CA ALA A 169 -2.34 -17.47 6.27
C ALA A 169 -3.60 -17.81 5.47
N LEU A 170 -4.65 -17.01 5.64
CA LEU A 170 -5.84 -17.06 4.81
C LEU A 170 -5.99 -15.75 4.04
N VAL A 171 -6.47 -15.82 2.80
CA VAL A 171 -7.16 -14.68 2.17
C VAL A 171 -8.57 -14.68 2.71
N VAL A 172 -9.02 -13.51 3.15
CA VAL A 172 -10.37 -13.27 3.63
C VAL A 172 -11.04 -12.25 2.72
N GLU A 173 -12.24 -12.60 2.28
CA GLU A 173 -13.13 -11.75 1.51
C GLU A 173 -14.19 -11.14 2.45
N VAL A 174 -14.22 -9.82 2.50
CA VAL A 174 -15.18 -9.05 3.29
C VAL A 174 -16.17 -8.37 2.35
N ASP A 175 -17.46 -8.59 2.62
CA ASP A 175 -18.52 -7.83 1.99
C ASP A 175 -18.67 -6.48 2.73
N PRO A 176 -18.42 -5.35 2.04
CA PRO A 176 -18.40 -4.03 2.66
C PRO A 176 -19.81 -3.51 3.02
N HIS A 177 -20.87 -4.12 2.50
CA HIS A 177 -22.25 -3.75 2.79
C HIS A 177 -22.85 -4.62 3.89
N ALA A 178 -22.55 -5.93 3.86
CA ALA A 178 -22.96 -6.85 4.92
C ALA A 178 -22.10 -6.74 6.18
N LEU A 179 -20.92 -6.10 6.08
CA LEU A 179 -19.95 -5.93 7.17
C LEU A 179 -19.53 -7.28 7.78
N ALA A 180 -19.36 -8.27 6.91
CA ALA A 180 -19.14 -9.66 7.27
C ALA A 180 -18.13 -10.32 6.32
N VAL A 181 -17.42 -11.32 6.83
CA VAL A 181 -16.64 -12.24 5.99
C VAL A 181 -17.61 -13.11 5.20
N VAL A 182 -17.46 -13.13 3.88
CA VAL A 182 -18.29 -13.92 2.96
C VAL A 182 -17.53 -15.07 2.30
N GLY A 183 -16.20 -15.02 2.31
CA GLY A 183 -15.34 -16.06 1.74
C GLY A 183 -13.96 -16.07 2.37
N TYR A 184 -13.28 -17.22 2.30
CA TYR A 184 -11.88 -17.33 2.67
C TYR A 184 -11.19 -18.50 1.94
N SER A 185 -9.88 -18.41 1.76
CA SER A 185 -9.07 -19.47 1.14
C SER A 185 -7.76 -19.68 1.90
N ALA A 186 -7.42 -20.95 2.15
CA ALA A 186 -6.23 -21.39 2.87
C ALA A 186 -5.06 -21.79 1.96
N SER A 187 -5.21 -21.65 0.64
CA SER A 187 -4.26 -22.18 -0.35
C SER A 187 -2.97 -21.36 -0.49
N LEU A 188 -2.61 -20.54 0.51
CA LEU A 188 -1.62 -19.48 0.37
C LEU A 188 -0.35 -19.72 1.19
N PRO A 189 0.82 -19.36 0.65
CA PRO A 189 2.08 -19.46 1.39
C PRO A 189 2.26 -18.37 2.47
N GLY A 190 1.33 -17.43 2.59
CA GLY A 190 1.49 -16.16 3.29
C GLY A 190 1.41 -14.97 2.33
N GLY A 191 1.80 -13.78 2.79
CA GLY A 191 1.98 -12.62 1.93
C GLY A 191 2.43 -11.38 2.69
N ALA A 192 3.24 -10.56 2.03
CA ALA A 192 3.69 -9.26 2.51
C ALA A 192 2.66 -8.16 2.17
N ASP A 193 2.04 -8.26 1.00
CA ASP A 193 1.14 -7.24 0.46
C ASP A 193 0.15 -7.86 -0.54
N ILE A 194 -0.99 -7.19 -0.76
CA ILE A 194 -2.03 -7.58 -1.71
C ILE A 194 -2.55 -6.37 -2.50
N CYS A 195 -2.92 -6.59 -3.75
CA CYS A 195 -3.70 -5.61 -4.50
C CYS A 195 -4.70 -6.31 -5.43
N TYR A 196 -5.77 -5.61 -5.83
CA TYR A 196 -6.75 -6.19 -6.74
C TYR A 196 -6.68 -5.51 -8.11
N GLY A 197 -6.62 -6.31 -9.17
CA GLY A 197 -6.53 -5.79 -10.53
C GLY A 197 -6.96 -6.80 -11.57
N ALA A 198 -7.62 -6.30 -12.63
CA ALA A 198 -8.06 -7.09 -13.78
C ALA A 198 -8.88 -8.36 -13.44
N GLY A 199 -9.62 -8.35 -12.34
CA GLY A 199 -10.47 -9.46 -11.90
C GLY A 199 -9.82 -10.41 -10.89
N ALA A 200 -8.53 -10.24 -10.60
CA ALA A 200 -7.78 -11.12 -9.70
C ALA A 200 -7.26 -10.36 -8.47
N LEU A 201 -7.07 -11.09 -7.38
CA LEU A 201 -6.29 -10.63 -6.23
C LEU A 201 -4.83 -11.04 -6.43
N LEU A 202 -3.91 -10.08 -6.42
CA LEU A 202 -2.49 -10.28 -6.57
C LEU A 202 -1.88 -10.33 -5.18
N ILE A 203 -1.04 -11.32 -4.90
CA ILE A 203 -0.49 -11.59 -3.57
C ILE A 203 1.02 -11.66 -3.65
N LEU A 204 1.68 -10.71 -2.97
CA LEU A 204 3.12 -10.62 -2.88
C LEU A 204 3.63 -11.49 -1.75
N TYR A 205 4.59 -12.36 -2.03
CA TYR A 205 5.21 -13.24 -1.05
C TYR A 205 6.73 -13.15 -1.13
N ALA A 206 7.35 -12.55 -0.12
CA ALA A 206 8.80 -12.50 0.00
C ALA A 206 9.27 -13.59 0.99
N TYR A 207 10.33 -14.31 0.62
CA TYR A 207 10.96 -15.29 1.49
C TYR A 207 12.47 -15.36 1.28
N VAL A 208 13.17 -15.86 2.28
CA VAL A 208 14.62 -16.03 2.25
C VAL A 208 14.97 -17.44 1.76
N LYS A 209 15.87 -17.54 0.78
CA LYS A 209 16.39 -18.80 0.24
C LYS A 209 17.88 -18.90 0.57
N VAL A 210 18.29 -20.03 1.16
CA VAL A 210 19.71 -20.38 1.32
C VAL A 210 20.19 -21.08 0.05
N THR A 211 21.27 -20.58 -0.54
CA THR A 211 21.92 -21.13 -1.74
C THR A 211 23.39 -21.46 -1.44
N PRO A 212 24.07 -22.25 -2.28
CA PRO A 212 25.52 -22.47 -2.16
C PRO A 212 26.35 -21.17 -2.23
N TYR A 213 25.78 -20.09 -2.76
CA TYR A 213 26.44 -18.79 -2.92
C TYR A 213 26.05 -17.77 -1.84
N GLY A 214 25.24 -18.18 -0.86
CA GLY A 214 24.78 -17.34 0.25
C GLY A 214 23.27 -17.27 0.40
N ILE A 215 22.83 -16.35 1.26
CA ILE A 215 21.42 -16.07 1.54
C ILE A 215 20.91 -15.09 0.49
N ALA A 216 19.80 -15.43 -0.17
CA ALA A 216 19.15 -14.59 -1.17
C ALA A 216 17.67 -14.41 -0.82
N GLU A 217 17.20 -13.16 -0.82
CA GLU A 217 15.76 -12.86 -0.74
C GLU A 217 15.14 -13.11 -2.11
N VAL A 218 13.96 -13.72 -2.12
CA VAL A 218 13.21 -14.03 -3.33
C VAL A 218 11.78 -13.56 -3.15
N THR A 219 11.32 -12.76 -4.10
CA THR A 219 9.93 -12.37 -4.21
C THR A 219 9.21 -13.31 -5.18
N ARG A 220 8.05 -13.83 -4.76
CA ARG A 220 7.06 -14.48 -5.61
C ARG A 220 5.78 -13.68 -5.62
N LEU A 221 5.13 -13.68 -6.76
CA LEU A 221 3.81 -13.12 -6.95
C LEU A 221 2.87 -14.24 -7.38
N TYR A 222 1.71 -14.27 -6.74
CA TYR A 222 0.61 -15.15 -7.10
C TYR A 222 -0.60 -14.32 -7.52
N SER A 223 -1.43 -14.88 -8.41
CA SER A 223 -2.76 -14.38 -8.70
C SER A 223 -3.78 -15.36 -8.13
N TYR A 224 -4.65 -14.88 -7.26
CA TYR A 224 -5.82 -15.59 -6.76
C TYR A 224 -7.04 -15.16 -7.56
N ASP A 225 -7.72 -16.14 -8.15
CA ASP A 225 -9.00 -15.96 -8.82
C ASP A 225 -10.13 -16.12 -7.79
N PRO A 226 -10.87 -15.05 -7.48
CA PRO A 226 -11.99 -15.10 -6.53
C PRO A 226 -13.14 -15.99 -6.96
N GLU A 227 -13.41 -16.10 -8.27
CA GLU A 227 -14.55 -16.86 -8.79
C GLU A 227 -14.26 -18.36 -8.75
N GLU A 228 -13.03 -18.74 -9.10
CA GLU A 228 -12.60 -20.15 -9.09
C GLU A 228 -12.04 -20.61 -7.74
N GLY A 229 -11.75 -19.68 -6.82
CA GLY A 229 -11.03 -19.96 -5.58
C GLY A 229 -9.61 -20.49 -5.79
N ARG A 230 -9.01 -20.18 -6.95
CA ARG A 230 -7.77 -20.81 -7.43
C ARG A 230 -6.58 -19.89 -7.32
N LEU A 231 -5.52 -20.35 -6.68
CA LEU A 231 -4.21 -19.70 -6.70
C LEU A 231 -3.39 -20.15 -7.91
N SER A 232 -2.84 -19.19 -8.66
CA SER A 232 -1.90 -19.43 -9.75
C SER A 232 -0.60 -18.67 -9.51
N TYR A 233 0.52 -19.27 -9.89
CA TYR A 233 1.80 -18.58 -9.93
C TYR A 233 1.78 -17.50 -11.03
N PHE A 234 2.27 -16.30 -10.72
CA PHE A 234 2.35 -15.18 -11.66
C PHE A 234 3.80 -14.96 -12.12
N THR A 235 4.70 -14.64 -11.19
CA THR A 235 6.13 -14.46 -11.48
C THR A 235 6.98 -14.60 -10.21
N SER A 236 8.30 -14.70 -10.37
CA SER A 236 9.27 -14.63 -9.28
C SER A 236 10.47 -13.82 -9.71
N ARG A 237 11.09 -13.12 -8.76
CA ARG A 237 12.31 -12.36 -8.96
C ARG A 237 13.21 -12.54 -7.74
N GLU A 238 14.51 -12.62 -7.98
CA GLU A 238 15.50 -12.50 -6.91
C GLU A 238 15.56 -11.04 -6.45
N GLY A 239 15.71 -10.82 -5.16
CA GLY A 239 15.53 -9.52 -4.53
C GLY A 239 14.17 -9.37 -3.87
N THR A 240 13.98 -8.17 -3.33
CA THR A 240 12.92 -7.88 -2.37
C THR A 240 11.93 -6.92 -2.98
N SER A 241 10.67 -7.28 -2.87
CA SER A 241 9.57 -6.44 -3.26
C SER A 241 8.66 -6.33 -2.05
N THR A 242 8.25 -5.11 -1.76
CA THR A 242 7.60 -4.74 -0.50
C THR A 242 6.18 -4.24 -0.72
N ILE A 243 5.90 -3.67 -1.89
CA ILE A 243 4.62 -3.04 -2.19
C ILE A 243 4.21 -3.28 -3.65
N MET A 244 2.90 -3.38 -3.87
CA MET A 244 2.28 -3.49 -5.18
C MET A 244 1.09 -2.53 -5.34
N PHE A 245 0.88 -2.09 -6.58
CA PHE A 245 -0.31 -1.32 -6.93
C PHE A 245 -0.85 -1.76 -8.28
N ALA A 246 -2.18 -1.85 -8.40
CA ALA A 246 -2.84 -2.19 -9.65
C ALA A 246 -3.69 -1.03 -10.17
N ARG A 247 -3.51 -0.67 -11.44
CA ARG A 247 -4.33 0.35 -12.12
C ARG A 247 -4.43 0.08 -13.60
N GLY A 248 -5.64 0.22 -14.16
CA GLY A 248 -5.85 0.14 -15.61
C GLY A 248 -5.45 -1.20 -16.24
N GLY A 249 -5.49 -2.31 -15.47
CA GLY A 249 -5.04 -3.62 -15.94
C GLY A 249 -3.53 -3.85 -15.85
N LEU A 250 -2.77 -2.85 -15.38
CA LEU A 250 -1.35 -2.93 -15.12
C LEU A 250 -1.09 -3.15 -13.63
N LEU A 251 -0.01 -3.89 -13.36
CA LEU A 251 0.54 -4.10 -12.03
C LEU A 251 1.90 -3.42 -11.94
N TYR A 252 2.09 -2.66 -10.87
CA TYR A 252 3.30 -1.94 -10.53
C TYR A 252 3.87 -2.55 -9.25
N ILE A 253 5.15 -2.90 -9.25
CA ILE A 253 5.80 -3.55 -8.12
C ILE A 253 7.07 -2.78 -7.79
N GLY A 254 7.18 -2.29 -6.56
CA GLY A 254 8.43 -1.75 -6.05
C GLY A 254 9.42 -2.90 -5.80
N HIS A 255 10.57 -2.88 -6.44
CA HIS A 255 11.52 -3.99 -6.41
C HIS A 255 12.97 -3.50 -6.20
N THR A 256 13.66 -4.18 -5.30
CA THR A 256 15.06 -3.94 -4.96
C THR A 256 15.85 -5.24 -5.16
N PRO A 257 16.70 -5.33 -6.20
CA PRO A 257 17.54 -6.51 -6.42
C PRO A 257 18.63 -6.62 -5.34
N PRO A 258 19.21 -7.80 -5.10
CA PRO A 258 20.19 -8.00 -4.01
C PRO A 258 21.45 -7.12 -4.10
N ARG A 259 21.81 -6.68 -5.31
CA ARG A 259 22.99 -5.85 -5.60
C ARG A 259 22.66 -4.83 -6.69
N GLY A 260 21.68 -3.97 -6.46
CA GLY A 260 21.35 -2.93 -7.41
C GLY A 260 20.38 -1.92 -6.84
N GLN A 261 20.20 -0.84 -7.60
CA GLN A 261 19.24 0.20 -7.24
C GLN A 261 17.80 -0.33 -7.33
N SER A 262 16.93 0.27 -6.52
CA SER A 262 15.49 0.05 -6.57
C SER A 262 14.90 0.56 -7.88
N TYR A 263 13.80 -0.06 -8.30
CA TYR A 263 13.04 0.33 -9.49
C TYR A 263 11.60 -0.18 -9.38
N VAL A 264 10.73 0.35 -10.23
CA VAL A 264 9.35 -0.14 -10.37
C VAL A 264 9.26 -1.07 -11.58
N LEU A 265 8.81 -2.31 -11.36
CA LEU A 265 8.48 -3.24 -12.43
C LEU A 265 7.02 -3.07 -12.84
N VAL A 266 6.76 -3.06 -14.15
CA VAL A 266 5.41 -2.95 -14.71
C VAL A 266 5.05 -4.22 -15.46
N PHE A 267 3.89 -4.80 -15.14
CA PHE A 267 3.35 -6.00 -15.77
C PHE A 267 1.94 -5.76 -16.31
N ASP A 268 1.59 -6.48 -17.37
CA ASP A 268 0.19 -6.67 -17.76
C ASP A 268 -0.40 -7.80 -16.92
N ILE A 269 -1.50 -7.53 -16.20
CA ILE A 269 -2.11 -8.51 -15.30
C ILE A 269 -2.74 -9.66 -16.07
N LYS A 270 -3.44 -9.37 -17.18
CA LYS A 270 -4.17 -10.39 -17.95
C LYS A 270 -3.22 -11.25 -18.79
N ALA A 271 -2.30 -10.61 -19.49
CA ALA A 271 -1.30 -11.30 -20.29
C ALA A 271 -0.20 -11.95 -19.43
N ARG A 272 -0.13 -11.62 -18.12
CA ARG A 272 0.89 -12.09 -17.18
C ARG A 272 2.31 -11.86 -17.68
N SER A 273 2.52 -10.75 -18.38
CA SER A 273 3.77 -10.44 -19.06
C SER A 273 4.41 -9.18 -18.50
N TYR A 274 5.72 -9.22 -18.32
CA TYR A 274 6.52 -8.03 -18.04
C TYR A 274 6.43 -7.05 -19.21
N ILE A 275 6.25 -5.77 -18.92
CA ILE A 275 6.17 -4.70 -19.91
C ILE A 275 7.47 -3.89 -19.91
N LYS A 276 7.81 -3.29 -18.76
CA LYS A 276 8.92 -2.35 -18.64
C LYS A 276 9.36 -2.18 -17.19
N THR A 277 10.53 -1.59 -17.02
CA THR A 277 11.06 -1.10 -15.75
C THR A 277 11.06 0.42 -15.77
N LEU A 278 10.67 1.03 -14.66
CA LEU A 278 10.79 2.46 -14.42
C LEU A 278 11.87 2.67 -13.36
N GLU A 279 12.88 3.47 -13.69
CA GLU A 279 13.93 3.81 -12.75
C GLU A 279 13.38 4.74 -11.66
N THR A 280 13.78 4.52 -10.41
CA THR A 280 13.47 5.42 -9.29
C THR A 280 14.63 6.40 -9.05
N VAL A 281 15.08 6.57 -7.81
CA VAL A 281 16.18 7.47 -7.48
C VAL A 281 17.51 6.81 -7.85
N PRO A 282 18.33 7.43 -8.71
CA PRO A 282 19.63 6.86 -9.08
C PRO A 282 20.50 6.60 -7.84
N GLY A 283 20.94 5.35 -7.69
CA GLY A 283 21.78 4.94 -6.56
C GLY A 283 21.05 4.71 -5.23
N ALA A 284 19.71 4.74 -5.19
CA ALA A 284 18.96 4.29 -4.01
C ALA A 284 18.88 2.77 -3.98
N PHE A 285 19.39 2.16 -2.90
CA PHE A 285 19.39 0.71 -2.67
C PHE A 285 18.34 0.29 -1.63
N SER A 286 17.56 1.24 -1.10
CA SER A 286 16.53 0.99 -0.10
C SER A 286 15.23 0.51 -0.77
N PRO A 287 14.48 -0.41 -0.13
CA PRO A 287 13.17 -0.81 -0.62
C PRO A 287 12.20 0.36 -0.79
N ILE A 288 11.36 0.25 -1.82
CA ILE A 288 10.22 1.14 -2.03
C ILE A 288 9.16 0.78 -0.99
N ASN A 289 8.82 1.72 -0.10
CA ASN A 289 7.91 1.46 1.01
C ASN A 289 6.44 1.61 0.59
N ASP A 290 6.16 2.51 -0.35
CA ASP A 290 4.81 2.78 -0.82
C ASP A 290 4.81 3.18 -2.29
N LEU A 291 3.71 2.87 -2.99
CA LEU A 291 3.56 3.09 -4.42
C LEU A 291 2.09 3.34 -4.79
N LEU A 292 1.86 4.41 -5.57
CA LEU A 292 0.56 4.69 -6.17
C LEU A 292 0.73 5.18 -7.61
N VAL A 293 -0.31 5.01 -8.42
CA VAL A 293 -0.34 5.52 -9.79
C VAL A 293 -1.49 6.49 -9.94
N ASP A 294 -1.23 7.69 -10.43
CA ASP A 294 -2.23 8.74 -10.57
C ASP A 294 -3.04 8.64 -11.88
N SER A 295 -3.95 9.59 -12.11
CA SER A 295 -4.80 9.64 -13.31
C SER A 295 -4.07 9.94 -14.61
N HIS A 296 -2.89 10.55 -14.55
CA HIS A 296 -2.03 10.80 -15.70
C HIS A 296 -1.16 9.58 -16.03
N GLY A 297 -1.09 8.62 -15.10
CA GLY A 297 -0.25 7.43 -15.21
C GLY A 297 1.14 7.63 -14.58
N ASP A 298 1.32 8.70 -13.82
CA ASP A 298 2.55 8.98 -13.09
C ASP A 298 2.59 8.04 -11.87
N VAL A 299 3.73 7.39 -11.66
CA VAL A 299 3.95 6.48 -10.53
C VAL A 299 4.67 7.23 -9.43
N TRP A 300 3.94 7.52 -8.36
CA TRP A 300 4.46 8.14 -7.16
C TRP A 300 4.94 7.04 -6.22
N PHE A 301 6.11 7.22 -5.62
CA PHE A 301 6.71 6.22 -4.74
C PHE A 301 7.43 6.88 -3.56
N SER A 302 7.54 6.14 -2.46
CA SER A 302 8.37 6.49 -1.31
C SER A 302 9.45 5.44 -1.07
N GLU A 303 10.64 5.91 -0.69
CA GLU A 303 11.79 5.10 -0.29
C GLU A 303 12.40 5.73 0.98
N ALA A 304 13.27 5.01 1.68
CA ALA A 304 13.91 5.58 2.87
C ALA A 304 14.69 6.86 2.54
N GLY A 305 14.17 8.01 2.99
CA GLY A 305 14.76 9.34 2.76
C GLY A 305 14.36 10.00 1.43
N TYR A 306 13.52 9.37 0.60
CA TYR A 306 13.16 9.87 -0.72
C TYR A 306 11.65 9.76 -1.00
N PHE A 307 11.13 10.74 -1.73
CA PHE A 307 9.82 10.71 -2.35
C PHE A 307 9.99 11.15 -3.80
N GLY A 308 9.40 10.40 -4.73
CA GLY A 308 9.66 10.60 -6.14
C GLY A 308 8.48 10.23 -7.03
N VAL A 309 8.62 10.62 -8.29
CA VAL A 309 7.69 10.27 -9.36
C VAL A 309 8.49 9.68 -10.51
N CYS A 310 8.04 8.54 -11.01
CA CYS A 310 8.58 7.88 -12.20
C CYS A 310 7.43 7.41 -13.10
N GLY A 311 7.66 7.25 -14.39
CA GLY A 311 6.56 6.96 -15.32
C GLY A 311 5.57 8.13 -15.44
N GLY A 312 4.84 8.15 -16.56
CA GLY A 312 4.23 9.39 -17.05
C GLY A 312 5.14 10.09 -18.05
N ARG A 313 4.56 10.79 -19.02
CA ARG A 313 5.29 11.48 -20.10
C ARG A 313 6.09 12.68 -19.62
#